data_AF-A0A6I9UQB7-F1
#
_entry.id   AF-A0A6I9UQB7-F1
#
_cell.length_a   1.000
_cell.length_b   1.000
_cell.length_c   1.000
_cell.angle_alpha   90.00
_cell.angle_beta   90.00
_cell.angle_gamma   90.00
#
_symmetry.space_group_name_H-M   'P 1'
#
loop_
_entity.id
_entity.type
_entity.pdbx_description
1 polymer ?
#
loop_
_entity_poly.entity_id
_entity_poly.type
_entity_poly.pdbx_seq_one_letter_code
_entity_poly.pdbx_strand_id
1 'polypeptide(L)'
;MQKISVHDLMDLRLLHQIETEPNPKGLWEISLSGRMVLVCLGRDKAEVRVLHDEVSWIRVIKASDLDVTCVALSNNGRLLAAASTKGTLNRLFDTLSGMLLQEMRRGSAFERTEIHSLFFCFDAEWLAVTSNKGTVDILSLKDAKRNNMSLPSLSYNKVTSNAGILRKYFIPEWPTARFMYQKIYNTS
;
A
#
# COMPACT_ATOMS: atom_id res chain seq x y z
N MET A 1 -14.30 -12.73 14.46
CA MET A 1 -13.99 -12.60 13.02
C MET A 1 -15.06 -11.76 12.35
N GLN A 2 -14.65 -10.88 11.43
CA GLN A 2 -15.57 -10.07 10.63
C GLN A 2 -15.50 -10.50 9.16
N LYS A 3 -16.45 -10.03 8.36
CA LYS A 3 -16.55 -10.38 6.94
C LYS A 3 -16.82 -9.13 6.10
N ILE A 4 -16.16 -9.05 4.94
CA ILE A 4 -16.50 -8.13 3.87
C ILE A 4 -17.26 -8.94 2.81
N SER A 5 -18.37 -8.39 2.35
CA SER A 5 -19.22 -9.04 1.36
C SER A 5 -19.30 -8.16 0.11
N VAL A 6 -18.94 -8.72 -1.04
CA VAL A 6 -18.98 -8.05 -2.34
C VAL A 6 -20.25 -8.52 -3.03
N HIS A 7 -21.06 -7.57 -3.47
CA HIS A 7 -22.32 -7.83 -4.14
C HIS A 7 -22.31 -7.17 -5.51
N ASP A 8 -23.02 -7.77 -6.47
CA ASP A 8 -23.36 -7.11 -7.72
C ASP A 8 -24.34 -5.97 -7.42
N LEU A 9 -24.11 -4.79 -8.00
CA LEU A 9 -24.95 -3.62 -7.74
C LEU A 9 -26.32 -3.70 -8.44
N MET A 10 -26.45 -4.51 -9.50
CA MET A 10 -27.67 -4.58 -10.29
C MET A 10 -28.74 -5.45 -9.63
N ASP A 11 -28.35 -6.59 -9.07
CA ASP A 11 -29.27 -7.57 -8.48
C ASP A 11 -28.99 -7.86 -6.99
N LEU A 12 -28.00 -7.19 -6.40
CA LEU A 12 -27.55 -7.39 -5.00
C LEU A 12 -27.12 -8.83 -4.70
N ARG A 13 -26.81 -9.62 -5.73
CA ARG A 13 -26.33 -10.99 -5.54
C ARG A 13 -24.95 -10.99 -4.91
N LEU A 14 -24.77 -11.84 -3.91
CA LEU A 14 -23.47 -12.05 -3.27
C LEU A 14 -22.48 -12.68 -4.26
N LEU A 15 -21.38 -11.97 -4.55
CA LEU A 15 -20.31 -12.43 -5.42
C LEU A 15 -19.18 -13.07 -4.60
N HIS A 16 -18.73 -12.36 -3.56
CA HIS A 16 -17.63 -12.83 -2.70
C HIS A 16 -17.89 -12.53 -1.24
N GLN A 17 -17.40 -13.42 -0.38
CA GLN A 17 -17.38 -13.20 1.06
C GLN A 17 -15.97 -13.44 1.58
N ILE A 18 -15.36 -12.40 2.11
CA ILE A 18 -13.96 -12.38 2.53
C ILE A 18 -13.92 -12.24 4.05
N GLU A 19 -13.31 -13.21 4.70
CA GLU A 19 -13.05 -13.13 6.14
C GLU A 19 -11.85 -12.24 6.43
N THR A 20 -12.01 -11.38 7.44
CA THR A 20 -11.00 -10.42 7.87
C THR A 20 -10.84 -10.45 9.39
N GLU A 21 -9.72 -9.92 9.85
CA GLU A 21 -9.59 -9.41 11.22
C GLU A 21 -10.66 -8.36 11.51
N PRO A 22 -10.95 -8.08 12.80
CA PRO A 22 -11.76 -6.93 13.17
C PRO A 22 -11.23 -5.67 12.48
N ASN A 23 -12.10 -5.02 11.70
CA ASN A 23 -11.74 -3.87 10.87
C ASN A 23 -12.50 -2.61 11.35
N PRO A 24 -12.26 -2.12 12.59
CA PRO A 24 -12.99 -0.99 13.16
C PRO A 24 -12.74 0.33 12.41
N LYS A 25 -11.65 0.42 11.64
CA LYS A 25 -11.33 1.56 10.78
C LYS A 25 -11.94 1.46 9.37
N GLY A 26 -12.59 0.34 9.03
CA GLY A 26 -13.19 0.14 7.72
C GLY A 26 -12.17 0.16 6.58
N LEU A 27 -10.99 -0.43 6.76
CA LEU A 27 -9.95 -0.50 5.72
C LEU A 27 -10.36 -1.41 4.57
N TRP A 28 -10.61 -0.77 3.43
CA TRP A 28 -10.76 -1.39 2.12
C TRP A 28 -10.51 -0.33 1.04
N GLU A 29 -10.22 -0.79 -0.17
CA GLU A 29 -9.97 0.03 -1.35
C GLU A 29 -10.42 -0.73 -2.60
N ILE A 30 -10.92 -0.05 -3.62
CA ILE A 30 -11.38 -0.67 -4.87
C ILE A 30 -10.86 0.12 -6.07
N SER A 31 -10.46 -0.58 -7.13
CA SER A 31 -9.97 0.05 -8.35
C SER A 31 -11.06 0.90 -9.00
N LEU A 32 -10.68 2.09 -9.46
CA LEU A 32 -11.60 3.05 -10.06
C LEU A 32 -11.73 2.89 -11.58
N SER A 33 -10.83 2.13 -12.22
CA SER A 33 -10.83 1.91 -13.66
C SER A 33 -10.37 0.50 -14.02
N GLY A 34 -10.80 0.04 -15.19
CA GLY A 34 -10.45 -1.29 -15.70
C GLY A 34 -11.25 -2.38 -15.00
N ARG A 35 -10.58 -3.50 -14.71
CA ARG A 35 -11.21 -4.65 -14.05
C ARG A 35 -11.17 -4.49 -12.54
N MET A 36 -12.16 -5.03 -11.86
CA MET A 36 -12.30 -4.87 -10.42
C MET A 36 -11.13 -5.53 -9.68
N VAL A 37 -10.42 -4.71 -8.92
CA VAL A 37 -9.48 -5.13 -7.88
C VAL A 37 -9.94 -4.55 -6.56
N LEU A 38 -10.22 -5.42 -5.58
CA LEU A 38 -10.60 -5.03 -4.23
C LEU A 38 -9.47 -5.39 -3.26
N VAL A 39 -9.10 -4.44 -2.41
CA VAL A 39 -8.17 -4.66 -1.31
C VAL A 39 -8.89 -4.49 0.00
N CYS A 40 -8.61 -5.36 0.96
CA CYS A 40 -9.09 -5.23 2.32
C CYS A 40 -8.08 -5.76 3.34
N LEU A 41 -8.37 -5.56 4.63
CA LEU A 41 -7.58 -6.16 5.70
C LEU A 41 -7.58 -7.70 5.60
N GLY A 42 -6.45 -8.33 5.94
CA GLY A 42 -6.30 -9.78 5.98
C GLY A 42 -6.89 -10.42 7.24
N ARG A 43 -6.52 -11.70 7.49
CA ARG A 43 -6.81 -12.41 8.75
C ARG A 43 -5.75 -12.17 9.83
N ASP A 44 -4.71 -11.44 9.48
CA ASP A 44 -3.74 -10.87 10.40
C ASP A 44 -3.72 -9.35 10.14
N LYS A 45 -3.52 -8.55 11.20
CA LYS A 45 -3.55 -7.09 11.08
C LYS A 45 -2.41 -6.53 10.25
N ALA A 46 -1.33 -7.27 10.07
CA ALA A 46 -0.19 -6.90 9.25
C ALA A 46 -0.36 -7.34 7.77
N GLU A 47 -1.45 -8.04 7.46
CA GLU A 47 -1.77 -8.57 6.14
C GLU A 47 -2.90 -7.80 5.46
N VAL A 48 -2.87 -7.81 4.13
CA VAL A 48 -3.96 -7.35 3.27
C VAL A 48 -4.32 -8.44 2.28
N ARG A 49 -5.59 -8.48 1.91
CA ARG A 49 -6.14 -9.37 0.90
C ARG A 49 -6.44 -8.59 -0.37
N VAL A 50 -6.05 -9.13 -1.52
CA VAL A 50 -6.31 -8.53 -2.82
C VAL A 50 -7.12 -9.52 -3.66
N LEU A 51 -8.36 -9.15 -3.96
CA LEU A 51 -9.24 -9.89 -4.85
C LEU A 51 -9.14 -9.29 -6.26
N HIS A 52 -8.79 -10.14 -7.23
CA HIS A 52 -8.87 -9.81 -8.66
C HIS A 52 -10.03 -10.57 -9.27
N ASP A 53 -10.97 -9.86 -9.87
CA ASP A 53 -12.16 -10.47 -10.50
C ASP A 53 -11.78 -11.45 -11.62
N GLU A 54 -10.73 -11.14 -12.39
CA GLU A 54 -10.30 -11.94 -13.55
C GLU A 54 -9.90 -13.37 -13.23
N VAL A 55 -9.34 -13.55 -12.03
CA VAL A 55 -8.59 -14.75 -11.69
C VAL A 55 -9.28 -15.53 -10.58
N SER A 56 -10.37 -14.99 -10.01
CA SER A 56 -11.22 -15.62 -8.99
C SER A 56 -10.45 -16.19 -7.79
N TRP A 57 -9.25 -15.66 -7.49
CA TRP A 57 -8.48 -15.99 -6.29
C TRP A 57 -8.12 -14.73 -5.52
N ILE A 58 -7.90 -14.91 -4.21
CA ILE A 58 -7.54 -13.85 -3.29
C ILE A 58 -6.05 -13.94 -2.98
N ARG A 59 -5.28 -12.89 -3.27
CA ARG A 59 -3.90 -12.76 -2.81
C ARG A 59 -3.86 -12.38 -1.35
N VAL A 60 -2.96 -12.97 -0.59
CA VAL A 60 -2.58 -12.46 0.73
C VAL A 60 -1.20 -11.82 0.61
N ILE A 61 -1.07 -10.58 1.05
CA ILE A 61 0.19 -9.83 1.07
C ILE A 61 0.47 -9.45 2.52
N LYS A 62 1.65 -9.84 3.04
CA LYS A 62 2.17 -9.30 4.30
C LYS A 62 2.67 -7.88 4.07
N ALA A 63 1.75 -6.92 4.23
CA ALA A 63 1.97 -5.53 3.87
C ALA A 63 2.86 -4.81 4.89
N SER A 64 2.83 -5.23 6.16
CA SER A 64 3.71 -4.68 7.18
C SER A 64 4.21 -5.72 8.18
N ASP A 65 5.11 -5.30 9.07
CA ASP A 65 5.53 -6.07 10.25
C ASP A 65 4.71 -5.69 11.49
N LEU A 66 3.85 -4.67 11.37
CA LEU A 66 2.93 -4.16 12.38
C LEU A 66 1.54 -4.00 11.76
N ASP A 67 0.53 -3.67 12.58
CA ASP A 67 -0.84 -3.45 12.11
C ASP A 67 -0.90 -2.42 10.98
N VAL A 68 -1.55 -2.78 9.87
CA VAL A 68 -1.85 -1.91 8.73
C VAL A 68 -2.93 -0.91 9.15
N THR A 69 -2.69 0.37 8.90
CA THR A 69 -3.60 1.45 9.27
C THR A 69 -4.17 2.21 8.09
N CYS A 70 -3.49 2.16 6.94
CA CYS A 70 -3.94 2.77 5.70
C CYS A 70 -3.52 1.91 4.52
N VAL A 71 -4.39 1.84 3.52
CA VAL A 71 -4.08 1.29 2.20
C VAL A 71 -4.54 2.28 1.14
N ALA A 72 -3.92 2.24 -0.03
CA ALA A 72 -4.39 2.91 -1.23
C ALA A 72 -4.14 2.01 -2.43
N LEU A 73 -4.99 2.11 -3.44
CA LEU A 73 -4.88 1.36 -4.67
C LEU A 73 -4.74 2.33 -5.85
N SER A 74 -3.85 2.04 -6.79
CA SER A 74 -3.77 2.82 -8.03
C SER A 74 -5.08 2.68 -8.83
N ASN A 75 -5.41 3.67 -9.65
CA ASN A 75 -6.63 3.72 -10.44
C ASN A 75 -6.94 2.42 -11.22
N ASN A 76 -5.91 1.77 -11.78
CA ASN A 76 -6.03 0.52 -12.55
C ASN A 76 -5.87 -0.77 -11.72
N GLY A 77 -5.80 -0.67 -10.39
CA GLY A 77 -5.65 -1.81 -9.49
C GLY A 77 -4.28 -2.50 -9.46
N ARG A 78 -3.25 -2.03 -10.19
CA ARG A 78 -1.95 -2.71 -10.28
C ARG A 78 -1.00 -2.49 -9.10
N LEU A 79 -1.08 -1.32 -8.46
CA LEU A 79 -0.20 -0.93 -7.37
C LEU A 79 -0.99 -0.76 -6.08
N LEU A 80 -0.45 -1.30 -5.00
CA LEU A 80 -0.98 -1.17 -3.65
C LEU A 80 0.06 -0.47 -2.77
N ALA A 81 -0.32 0.66 -2.19
CA ALA A 81 0.44 1.30 -1.13
C ALA A 81 -0.15 0.93 0.23
N ALA A 82 0.69 0.61 1.20
CA ALA A 82 0.27 0.33 2.56
C ALA A 82 1.15 1.05 3.58
N ALA A 83 0.54 1.48 4.68
CA ALA A 83 1.21 2.05 5.83
C ALA A 83 0.74 1.37 7.12
N SER A 84 1.63 1.30 8.11
CA SER A 84 1.35 0.70 9.41
C SER A 84 1.22 1.72 10.53
N THR A 85 0.84 1.23 11.71
CA THR A 85 0.77 2.00 12.97
C THR A 85 2.04 2.77 13.32
N LYS A 86 3.22 2.32 12.87
CA LYS A 86 4.46 3.07 13.06
C LYS A 86 4.53 4.29 12.14
N GLY A 87 4.00 4.15 10.92
CA GLY A 87 3.92 5.18 9.89
C GLY A 87 5.26 5.69 9.35
N THR A 88 6.42 5.19 9.80
CA THR A 88 7.71 5.64 9.28
C THR A 88 8.09 5.06 7.93
N LEU A 89 7.40 4.01 7.50
CA LEU A 89 7.67 3.28 6.27
C LEU A 89 6.35 2.99 5.56
N ASN A 90 6.22 3.47 4.34
CA ASN A 90 5.13 3.13 3.43
C ASN A 90 5.70 2.14 2.41
N ARG A 91 4.97 1.07 2.12
CA ARG A 91 5.43 0.01 1.20
C ARG A 91 4.54 -0.01 -0.04
N LEU A 92 5.16 -0.14 -1.20
CA LEU A 92 4.50 -0.26 -2.50
C LEU A 92 4.60 -1.70 -2.99
N PHE A 93 3.49 -2.29 -3.40
CA PHE A 93 3.40 -3.66 -3.88
C PHE A 93 2.78 -3.72 -5.27
N ASP A 94 3.20 -4.73 -6.04
CA ASP A 94 2.46 -5.17 -7.22
C ASP A 94 1.32 -6.09 -6.79
N THR A 95 0.09 -5.78 -7.16
CA THR A 95 -1.10 -6.50 -6.69
C THR A 95 -1.27 -7.87 -7.33
N LEU A 96 -0.73 -8.08 -8.53
CA LEU A 96 -0.84 -9.34 -9.26
C LEU A 96 0.13 -10.38 -8.74
N SER A 97 1.38 -10.02 -8.51
CA SER A 97 2.45 -10.89 -8.00
C SER A 97 2.53 -10.90 -6.48
N GLY A 98 2.10 -9.82 -5.81
CA GLY A 98 2.30 -9.60 -4.37
C GLY A 98 3.71 -9.15 -4.00
N MET A 99 4.57 -8.87 -4.98
CA MET A 99 5.95 -8.50 -4.73
C MET A 99 6.03 -7.08 -4.17
N LEU A 100 6.86 -6.90 -3.14
CA LEU A 100 7.29 -5.59 -2.68
C LEU A 100 8.12 -4.93 -3.80
N LEU A 101 7.68 -3.75 -4.25
CA LEU A 101 8.33 -2.96 -5.28
C LEU A 101 9.23 -1.89 -4.69
N GLN A 102 8.76 -1.18 -3.65
CA GLN A 102 9.47 -0.04 -3.09
C GLN A 102 9.14 0.15 -1.61
N GLU A 103 10.14 0.58 -0.84
CA GLU A 103 9.96 1.09 0.51
C GLU A 103 10.22 2.61 0.54
N MET A 104 9.28 3.37 1.07
CA MET A 104 9.32 4.83 1.10
C MET A 104 9.32 5.29 2.55
N ARG A 105 10.45 5.85 3.00
CA ARG A 105 10.61 6.37 4.36
C ARG A 105 9.98 7.74 4.52
N ARG A 106 9.45 7.98 5.70
CA ARG A 106 9.11 9.32 6.20
C ARG A 106 9.75 9.55 7.56
N GLY A 107 10.44 10.67 7.68
CA GLY A 107 10.98 11.14 8.96
C GLY A 107 11.99 10.18 9.57
N SER A 108 12.24 10.33 10.87
CA SER A 108 13.15 9.46 11.60
C SER A 108 12.53 8.07 11.83
N ALA A 109 13.36 7.02 11.75
CA ALA A 109 12.92 5.63 11.98
C ALA A 109 12.36 5.37 13.39
N PHE A 110 12.65 6.25 14.35
CA PHE A 110 12.21 6.17 15.74
C PHE A 110 10.97 7.02 16.02
N GLU A 111 10.56 7.88 15.09
CA GLU A 111 9.44 8.80 15.30
C GLU A 111 8.13 8.20 14.76
N ARG A 112 7.25 7.76 15.64
CA ARG A 112 5.91 7.31 15.23
C ARG A 112 5.10 8.47 14.67
N THR A 113 4.44 8.19 13.55
CA THR A 113 3.60 9.15 12.84
C THR A 113 2.32 8.45 12.43
N GLU A 114 1.17 9.04 12.80
CA GLU A 114 -0.12 8.47 12.39
C GLU A 114 -0.42 8.90 10.96
N ILE A 115 -0.64 7.91 10.09
CA ILE A 115 -1.01 8.15 8.71
C ILE A 115 -2.52 8.26 8.66
N HIS A 116 -3.00 9.33 8.04
CA HIS A 116 -4.42 9.53 7.85
C HIS A 116 -4.86 8.95 6.51
N SER A 117 -4.11 9.21 5.44
CA SER A 117 -4.47 8.75 4.09
C SER A 117 -3.26 8.61 3.17
N LEU A 118 -3.40 7.72 2.19
CA LEU A 118 -2.48 7.49 1.09
C LEU A 118 -3.26 7.77 -0.20
N PHE A 119 -2.66 8.45 -1.18
CA PHE A 119 -3.32 8.73 -2.45
C PHE A 119 -2.34 8.64 -3.61
N PHE A 120 -2.64 7.77 -4.58
CA PHE A 120 -1.92 7.76 -5.85
C PHE A 120 -2.37 8.95 -6.71
N CYS A 121 -1.42 9.57 -7.40
CA CYS A 121 -1.78 10.38 -8.56
C CYS A 121 -2.31 9.47 -9.68
N PHE A 122 -3.02 10.08 -10.64
CA PHE A 122 -3.76 9.34 -11.67
C PHE A 122 -2.89 8.42 -12.53
N ASP A 123 -1.67 8.86 -12.88
CA ASP A 123 -0.67 8.11 -13.64
C ASP A 123 0.20 7.19 -12.76
N ALA A 124 -0.05 7.17 -11.44
CA ALA A 124 0.69 6.40 -10.44
C ALA A 124 2.22 6.61 -10.46
N GLU A 125 2.65 7.83 -10.80
CA GLU A 125 4.05 8.27 -10.69
C GLU A 125 4.43 8.76 -9.28
N TRP A 126 3.43 9.14 -8.50
CA TRP A 126 3.56 9.80 -7.21
C TRP A 126 2.54 9.25 -6.21
N LEU A 127 2.95 9.21 -4.96
CA LEU A 127 2.09 8.89 -3.83
C LEU A 127 2.11 10.07 -2.85
N ALA A 128 0.94 10.66 -2.63
CA ALA A 128 0.73 11.64 -1.58
C ALA A 128 0.38 10.94 -0.27
N VAL A 129 0.98 11.40 0.84
CA VAL A 129 0.70 10.86 2.17
C VAL A 129 0.45 11.97 3.17
N THR A 130 -0.67 11.89 3.87
CA THR A 130 -1.05 12.83 4.93
C THR A 130 -0.87 12.21 6.31
N SER A 131 -0.50 13.02 7.30
CA SER A 131 -0.24 12.53 8.65
C SER A 131 -0.61 13.51 9.76
N ASN A 132 -0.59 13.03 11.00
CA ASN A 132 -0.81 13.86 12.20
C ASN A 132 0.32 14.88 12.47
N LYS A 133 1.38 14.89 11.67
CA LYS A 133 2.47 15.88 11.76
C LYS A 133 2.14 17.19 11.03
N GLY A 134 0.94 17.32 10.46
CA GLY A 134 0.56 18.50 9.67
C GLY A 134 1.33 18.58 8.36
N THR A 135 1.78 17.44 7.83
CA THR A 135 2.53 17.37 6.57
C THR A 135 1.79 16.56 5.52
N VAL A 136 2.00 16.95 4.26
CA VAL A 136 1.74 16.14 3.08
C VAL A 136 3.08 15.81 2.42
N ASP A 137 3.45 14.53 2.41
CA ASP A 137 4.65 14.03 1.75
C ASP A 137 4.31 13.53 0.34
N ILE A 138 5.06 13.97 -0.66
CA ILE A 138 4.96 13.48 -2.04
C ILE A 138 6.15 12.56 -2.33
N LEU A 139 5.85 11.29 -2.58
CA LEU A 139 6.82 10.22 -2.78
C LEU A 139 6.84 9.82 -4.27
N SER A 140 8.02 9.76 -4.90
CA SER A 140 8.17 9.31 -6.28
C SER A 140 8.14 7.78 -6.40
N LEU A 141 7.41 7.27 -7.39
CA LEU A 141 7.23 5.84 -7.65
C LEU A 141 8.05 5.43 -8.88
N LYS A 142 9.34 5.16 -8.69
CA LYS A 142 10.30 4.95 -9.79
C LYS A 142 10.14 3.59 -10.48
N ASP A 143 9.74 2.57 -9.73
CA ASP A 143 9.64 1.19 -10.23
C ASP A 143 8.25 0.83 -10.78
N ALA A 144 7.25 1.72 -10.63
CA ALA A 144 5.92 1.55 -11.21
C ALA A 144 5.93 1.44 -12.75
N LYS A 145 6.86 2.12 -13.41
CA LYS A 145 6.99 2.13 -14.89
C LYS A 145 7.90 1.04 -15.45
N ARG A 146 8.88 0.55 -14.67
CA ARG A 146 9.95 -0.33 -15.18
C ARG A 146 9.50 -1.75 -15.51
N ASN A 147 8.36 -2.21 -14.98
CA ASN A 147 7.88 -3.57 -15.24
C ASN A 147 7.36 -3.81 -16.68
N ASN A 148 7.35 -2.79 -17.56
CA ASN A 148 7.08 -2.96 -19.00
C ASN A 148 8.34 -2.99 -19.88
N MET A 149 9.54 -2.73 -19.34
CA MET A 149 10.79 -2.90 -20.09
C MET A 149 11.92 -3.37 -19.17
N SER A 150 12.35 -4.62 -19.41
CA SER A 150 13.59 -5.24 -18.94
C SER A 150 13.73 -5.50 -17.43
N LEU A 151 14.30 -6.69 -17.12
CA LEU A 151 14.73 -7.13 -15.79
C LEU A 151 15.42 -5.98 -15.03
N PRO A 152 15.12 -5.78 -13.73
CA PRO A 152 15.72 -4.70 -12.96
C PRO A 152 17.24 -4.87 -12.96
N SER A 153 17.96 -3.85 -13.45
CA SER A 153 19.42 -3.78 -13.39
C SER A 153 19.85 -3.85 -11.92
N LEU A 154 20.43 -5.00 -11.56
CA LEU A 154 20.87 -5.34 -10.21
C LEU A 154 22.06 -4.47 -9.78
N SER A 155 21.93 -3.69 -8.71
CA SER A 155 23.06 -3.32 -7.87
C SER A 155 23.27 -4.43 -6.83
N TYR A 156 23.85 -5.55 -7.28
CA TYR A 156 24.31 -6.64 -6.44
C TYR A 156 25.64 -6.23 -5.77
N ASN A 157 25.59 -5.78 -4.53
CA ASN A 157 26.81 -5.65 -3.73
C ASN A 157 27.31 -7.06 -3.38
N LYS A 158 28.32 -7.51 -4.13
CA LYS A 158 28.99 -8.80 -3.94
C LYS A 158 29.76 -8.80 -2.62
N VAL A 159 29.11 -9.20 -1.53
CA VAL A 159 29.79 -9.64 -0.30
C VAL A 159 29.83 -11.17 -0.35
N THR A 160 31.02 -11.71 -0.50
CA THR A 160 31.32 -13.14 -0.46
C THR A 160 31.03 -13.72 0.92
N SER A 161 30.09 -14.66 1.01
CA SER A 161 30.26 -16.02 1.58
C SER A 161 28.94 -16.61 2.12
N ASN A 162 28.73 -17.88 1.76
CA ASN A 162 27.89 -18.92 2.37
C ASN A 162 26.38 -18.71 2.58
N ALA A 163 25.62 -19.41 1.72
CA ALA A 163 24.33 -20.04 1.95
C ALA A 163 23.39 -19.38 2.98
N GLY A 164 22.58 -18.44 2.51
CA GLY A 164 21.38 -17.96 3.18
C GLY A 164 20.44 -17.33 2.15
N ILE A 165 19.13 -17.52 2.31
CA ILE A 165 18.12 -16.86 1.49
C ILE A 165 18.34 -15.34 1.61
N LEU A 166 18.88 -14.73 0.55
CA LEU A 166 19.13 -13.30 0.50
C LEU A 166 17.79 -12.58 0.46
N ARG A 167 17.38 -12.00 1.60
CA ARG A 167 16.29 -11.03 1.60
C ARG A 167 16.75 -9.83 0.78
N LYS A 168 15.97 -9.48 -0.25
CA LYS A 168 16.16 -8.26 -1.02
C LYS A 168 16.05 -7.06 -0.06
N TYR A 169 17.17 -6.44 0.27
CA TYR A 169 17.18 -5.22 1.07
C TYR A 169 16.82 -4.04 0.17
N PHE A 170 15.68 -3.40 0.42
CA PHE A 170 15.33 -2.14 -0.22
C PHE A 170 16.01 -1.00 0.52
N ILE A 171 16.64 -0.08 -0.23
CA ILE A 171 17.15 1.18 0.32
C ILE A 171 15.97 2.14 0.32
N PRO A 172 15.44 2.54 1.49
CA PRO A 172 14.19 3.28 1.48
C PRO A 172 14.40 4.72 1.03
N GLU A 173 13.50 5.20 0.17
CA GLU A 173 13.60 6.54 -0.42
C GLU A 173 12.86 7.59 0.41
N TRP A 174 13.35 8.83 0.38
CA TRP A 174 12.75 9.97 1.09
C TRP A 174 11.76 10.72 0.19
N PRO A 175 10.84 11.53 0.76
CA PRO A 175 9.91 12.33 -0.03
C PRO A 175 10.63 13.29 -0.96
N THR A 176 10.11 13.40 -2.18
CA THR A 176 10.60 14.35 -3.18
C THR A 176 10.15 15.77 -2.85
N ALA A 177 8.94 15.92 -2.30
CA ALA A 177 8.45 17.18 -1.77
C ALA A 177 7.69 16.96 -0.47
N ARG A 178 7.71 17.98 0.40
CA ARG A 178 6.93 18.01 1.64
C ARG A 178 6.27 19.36 1.79
N PHE A 179 4.96 19.34 2.00
CA PHE A 179 4.16 20.52 2.28
C PHE A 179 3.70 20.49 3.74
N MET A 180 3.65 21.63 4.40
CA MET A 180 3.04 21.76 5.72
C MET A 180 1.68 22.43 5.58
N TYR A 181 0.69 21.94 6.31
CA TYR A 181 -0.61 22.57 6.41
C TYR A 181 -0.93 22.85 7.88
N GLN A 182 -1.47 24.04 8.13
CA GLN A 182 -1.90 24.46 9.45
C GLN A 182 -3.42 24.48 9.49
N LYS A 183 -4.02 23.91 10.54
CA LYS A 183 -5.44 24.16 10.82
C LYS A 183 -5.59 25.63 11.16
N ILE A 184 -6.25 26.39 10.29
CA ILE A 184 -6.71 27.74 10.62
C ILE A 184 -7.91 27.54 11.54
N TYR A 185 -7.71 27.71 12.84
CA TYR A 185 -8.84 27.86 13.75
C TYR A 185 -9.39 29.26 13.52
N ASN A 186 -10.56 29.38 12.89
CA ASN A 186 -11.33 30.61 12.98
C ASN A 186 -11.82 30.72 14.42
N THR A 187 -11.15 31.55 15.22
CA THR A 187 -11.70 32.03 16.48
C THR A 187 -12.80 33.03 16.15
N SER A 188 -14.06 32.60 16.25
CA SER A 188 -15.22 33.49 16.36
C SER A 188 -15.29 34.10 17.76
#